data_AF-A0A955AXY1-F1
#
_entry.id   AF-A0A955AXY1-F1
#
_cell.length_a   1.000
_cell.length_b   1.000
_cell.length_c   1.000
_cell.angle_alpha   90.00
_cell.angle_beta   90.00
_cell.angle_gamma   90.00
#
_symmetry.space_group_name_H-M   'P 1'
#
loop_
_entity.id
_entity.type
_entity.pdbx_description
1 polymer ?
#
loop_
_entity_poly.entity_id
_entity_poly.type
_entity_poly.pdbx_seq_one_letter_code
_entity_poly.pdbx_strand_id
1 'polypeptide(L)' 'MKRYNYFSNLLCLLLASSASVSLANPEIPGATQANPIAIVGATIHPISGPAIEKGTIVFS' A
#
# COMPACT_ATOMS: atom_id res chain seq x y z
N MET A 1 -13.66 -41.60 -26.20
CA MET A 1 -14.87 -41.19 -25.44
C MET A 1 -14.39 -40.26 -24.32
N LYS A 2 -14.60 -38.93 -24.44
CA LYS A 2 -14.16 -37.96 -23.41
C LYS A 2 -15.07 -38.10 -22.20
N ARG A 3 -14.57 -38.67 -21.10
CA ARG A 3 -15.30 -38.73 -19.82
C ARG A 3 -15.32 -37.32 -19.24
N TYR A 4 -16.45 -36.64 -19.32
CA TYR A 4 -16.62 -35.33 -18.72
C TYR A 4 -16.81 -35.49 -17.21
N ASN A 5 -15.85 -35.02 -16.43
CA ASN A 5 -15.84 -35.15 -14.96
C ASN A 5 -16.68 -34.04 -14.31
N TYR A 6 -17.99 -34.08 -14.53
CA TYR A 6 -18.94 -33.08 -13.99
C TYR A 6 -18.85 -32.93 -12.48
N PHE A 7 -18.53 -34.01 -11.77
CA PHE A 7 -18.31 -33.99 -10.32
C PHE A 7 -17.14 -33.09 -9.92
N SER A 8 -16.00 -33.21 -10.61
CA SER A 8 -14.84 -32.36 -10.36
C SER A 8 -15.15 -30.90 -10.65
N ASN A 9 -15.89 -30.63 -11.72
CA ASN A 9 -16.25 -29.26 -12.10
C ASN A 9 -17.21 -28.64 -11.09
N LEU A 10 -18.17 -29.41 -10.60
CA LEU A 10 -19.12 -28.96 -9.57
C LEU A 10 -18.41 -28.68 -8.24
N LEU A 11 -17.49 -29.56 -7.84
CA LEU A 11 -16.69 -29.38 -6.62
C LEU A 11 -15.84 -28.09 -6.68
N CYS A 12 -15.19 -27.82 -7.82
CA CYS A 12 -14.44 -26.58 -8.01
C CYS A 12 -15.33 -25.33 -7.93
N LEU A 13 -16.55 -25.40 -8.48
CA LEU A 13 -17.50 -24.29 -8.42
C LEU A 13 -17.95 -24.00 -6.97
N LEU A 14 -18.21 -25.05 -6.19
CA LEU A 14 -18.58 -24.92 -4.78
C LEU A 14 -17.44 -24.35 -3.92
N LEU A 15 -16.19 -24.72 -4.21
CA LEU A 15 -15.03 -24.18 -3.50
C LEU A 15 -14.81 -22.70 -3.84
N ALA A 16 -14.95 -22.33 -5.11
CA ALA A 16 -14.79 -20.94 -5.56
C ALA A 16 -15.86 -20.00 -4.97
N SER A 17 -17.10 -20.47 -4.77
CA SER A 17 -18.18 -19.68 -4.18
C SER A 17 -18.08 -19.50 -2.65
N SER A 18 -17.24 -20.32 -1.98
CA SER A 18 -16.98 -20.21 -0.54
C SER A 18 -15.88 -19.21 -0.17
N ALA A 19 -15.18 -18.64 -1.15
CA ALA A 19 -14.13 -17.66 -0.90
C ALA A 19 -14.73 -16.33 -0.40
N SER A 20 -14.38 -15.93 0.83
CA SER A 20 -14.74 -14.61 1.36
C SER A 20 -14.01 -13.51 0.58
N VAL A 21 -14.72 -12.43 0.24
CA VAL A 21 -14.12 -11.25 -0.40
C VAL A 21 -13.28 -10.53 0.65
N SER A 22 -11.95 -10.64 0.55
CA SER A 22 -11.03 -9.82 1.32
C SER A 22 -10.95 -8.44 0.68
N LEU A 23 -11.75 -7.49 1.17
CA LEU A 23 -11.56 -6.08 0.83
C LEU A 23 -10.32 -5.58 1.57
N ALA A 24 -9.43 -4.91 0.86
CA ALA A 24 -8.36 -4.15 1.51
C ALA A 24 -9.03 -3.18 2.49
N ASN A 25 -8.57 -3.20 3.75
CA ASN A 25 -9.02 -2.20 4.71
C ASN A 25 -8.68 -0.82 4.15
N PRO A 26 -9.54 0.21 4.32
CA PRO A 26 -9.11 1.57 4.03
C PRO A 26 -7.78 1.83 4.73
N GLU A 27 -6.87 2.51 4.04
CA GLU A 27 -5.70 3.07 4.70
C GLU A 27 -6.20 3.88 5.90
N ILE A 28 -5.66 3.60 7.09
CA ILE A 28 -5.93 4.43 8.26
C ILE A 28 -4.84 5.50 8.25
N PRO A 29 -5.16 6.75 7.86
CA PRO A 29 -4.15 7.79 7.86
C PRO A 29 -3.65 8.00 9.28
N GLY A 30 -2.37 8.40 9.41
CA GLY A 30 -1.84 8.85 10.69
C GLY A 30 -2.63 10.05 11.22
N ALA A 31 -2.44 10.36 12.51
CA ALA A 31 -3.01 11.57 13.10
C ALA A 31 -2.59 12.81 12.28
N THR A 32 -3.53 13.74 12.10
CA THR A 32 -3.24 15.01 11.44
C THR A 32 -2.11 15.74 12.20
N GLN A 33 -1.20 16.36 11.44
CA GLN A 33 -0.15 17.19 12.02
C GLN A 33 -0.77 18.33 12.84
N ALA A 34 -0.46 18.38 14.14
CA ALA A 34 -1.02 19.39 15.05
C ALA A 34 -0.25 20.72 15.04
N ASN A 35 1.05 20.68 14.70
CA ASN A 35 1.94 21.83 14.69
C ASN A 35 2.99 21.67 13.58
N PRO A 36 3.59 22.76 13.07
CA PRO A 36 4.70 22.67 12.13
C PRO A 36 5.84 21.79 12.65
N ILE A 37 6.42 20.99 11.75
CA ILE A 37 7.56 20.11 12.04
C ILE A 37 8.74 20.54 11.18
N ALA A 38 9.95 20.54 11.74
CA ALA A 38 11.17 20.81 11.01
C ALA A 38 12.18 19.67 11.16
N ILE A 39 12.74 19.21 10.03
CA ILE A 39 13.95 18.38 10.00
C ILE A 39 15.14 19.34 9.90
N VAL A 40 16.02 19.32 10.89
CA VAL A 40 17.14 20.28 11.01
C VAL A 40 18.49 19.58 10.84
N GLY A 41 19.44 20.25 10.17
CA GLY A 41 20.82 19.78 10.01
C GLY A 41 20.99 18.59 9.05
N ALA A 42 19.98 18.26 8.26
CA ALA A 42 20.03 17.15 7.31
C ALA A 42 20.83 17.49 6.05
N THR A 43 21.44 16.49 5.43
CA THR A 43 21.88 16.61 4.03
C THR A 43 20.69 16.31 3.12
N ILE A 44 20.28 17.28 2.31
CA ILE A 44 19.13 17.15 1.42
C ILE A 44 19.64 16.80 0.02
N HIS A 45 19.15 15.70 -0.54
CA HIS A 45 19.41 15.28 -1.91
C HIS A 45 18.17 15.57 -2.78
N PRO A 46 18.05 16.77 -3.38
CA PRO A 46 16.92 17.08 -4.24
C PRO A 46 16.95 16.25 -5.53
N ILE A 47 15.79 16.11 -6.18
CA ILE A 47 15.67 15.42 -7.48
C ILE A 47 16.56 16.09 -8.54
N SER A 48 16.71 17.42 -8.46
CA SER A 48 17.56 18.21 -9.35
C SER A 48 18.48 19.14 -8.57
N GLY A 49 19.71 19.27 -9.06
CA GLY A 49 20.75 20.10 -8.45
C GLY A 49 21.65 19.37 -7.46
N PRO A 50 22.62 20.08 -6.86
CA PRO A 50 23.56 19.51 -5.91
C PRO A 50 22.90 19.22 -4.55
N ALA A 51 23.56 18.41 -3.73
CA ALA A 51 23.16 18.19 -2.34
C ALA A 51 23.25 19.49 -1.52
N ILE A 52 22.32 19.69 -0.59
CA ILE A 52 22.31 20.79 0.36
C ILE A 52 22.76 20.25 1.71
N GLU A 53 24.00 20.55 2.11
CA GLU A 53 24.51 20.16 3.42
C GLU A 53 23.90 21.00 4.54
N LYS A 54 23.59 20.37 5.68
CA LYS A 54 23.04 21.02 6.89
C LYS A 54 21.76 21.84 6.63
N GLY A 55 20.94 21.40 5.68
CA GLY A 55 19.67 22.02 5.32
C GLY A 55 18.57 21.83 6.38
N THR A 56 17.49 22.59 6.21
CA THR A 56 16.27 22.47 7.01
C THR A 56 15.05 22.28 6.10
N ILE A 57 14.20 21.30 6.41
CA ILE A 57 12.92 21.06 5.73
C ILE A 57 11.80 21.36 6.71
N VAL A 58 10.85 22.21 6.30
CA VAL A 58 9.70 22.61 7.13
C VAL A 58 8.42 22.04 6.53
N PHE A 59 7.62 21.40 7.38
CA PHE A 59 6.28 20.90 7.09
C PHE A 59 5.29 21.74 7.90
N SER A 60 4.44 22.53 7.23
CA SER A 60 3.51 23.49 7.85
C SER A 60 2.06 23.14 7.57
#